data_AF-A0A0K9CMS4-F1
#
_entry.id   AF-A0A0K9CMS4-F1
#
_cell.length_a   1.000
_cell.length_b   1.000
_cell.length_c   1.000
_cell.angle_alpha   90.00
_cell.angle_beta   90.00
_cell.angle_gamma   90.00
#
_symmetry.space_group_name_H-M   'P 1'
#
loop_
_entity.id
_entity.type
_entity.pdbx_description
1 polymer ?
#
loop_
_entity_poly.entity_id
_entity_poly.type
_entity_poly.pdbx_seq_one_letter_code
_entity_poly.pdbx_strand_id
1 'polypeptide(L)'
;MFSKKMSKLILRIPVSIRVTVWFTAVIIFLFSIVLSSVILLEDRYINNTSTEELVSAVEKIYEDPDEFENFNDGIYYIKYNENNEIIAGKIPKDFDLTLAFSIEDINTYQIENKKFLYYDTRFKKYRRLD
;
A
#
# COMPACT_ATOMS: atom_id res chain seq x y z
N MET A 1 -27.24 31.17 26.01
CA MET A 1 -27.50 32.60 25.70
C MET A 1 -26.73 33.14 24.48
N PHE A 2 -25.79 32.39 23.87
CA PHE A 2 -24.97 32.84 22.72
C PHE A 2 -25.63 32.71 21.33
N SER A 3 -26.48 31.70 21.13
CA SER A 3 -27.12 31.43 19.82
C SER A 3 -28.01 32.58 19.31
N LYS A 4 -28.74 33.27 20.20
CA LYS A 4 -29.59 34.43 19.82
C LYS A 4 -28.82 35.68 19.36
N LYS A 5 -27.54 35.83 19.76
CA LYS A 5 -26.70 36.95 19.30
C LYS A 5 -26.16 36.69 17.89
N MET A 6 -25.80 35.45 17.56
CA MET A 6 -25.30 35.08 16.23
C MET A 6 -26.37 35.19 15.15
N SER A 7 -27.62 34.81 15.42
CA SER A 7 -28.71 34.94 14.44
C SER A 7 -29.00 36.39 14.02
N LYS A 8 -28.91 37.35 14.96
CA LYS A 8 -29.04 38.79 14.67
C LYS A 8 -27.90 39.33 13.80
N LEU A 9 -26.69 38.76 13.93
CA LEU A 9 -25.54 39.15 13.11
C LEU A 9 -25.66 38.59 11.68
N ILE A 10 -26.20 37.37 11.51
CA ILE A 10 -26.42 36.73 10.20
C ILE A 10 -27.51 37.44 9.38
N LEU A 11 -28.53 38.00 10.06
CA LEU A 11 -29.62 38.74 9.42
C LEU A 11 -29.19 40.10 8.83
N ARG A 12 -28.09 40.69 9.33
CA ARG A 12 -27.58 42.00 8.88
C ARG A 12 -26.54 41.89 7.76
N ILE A 13 -26.26 40.67 7.31
CA ILE A 13 -25.28 40.41 6.26
C ILE A 13 -25.86 40.85 4.90
N PRO A 14 -25.22 41.80 4.19
CA PRO A 14 -25.66 42.23 2.86
C PRO A 14 -25.65 41.06 1.88
N VAL A 15 -26.55 41.12 0.90
CA VAL A 15 -26.79 40.04 -0.08
C VAL A 15 -25.51 39.61 -0.80
N SER A 16 -24.61 40.55 -1.09
CA SER A 16 -23.30 40.31 -1.69
C SER A 16 -22.43 39.32 -0.90
N ILE A 17 -22.42 39.38 0.43
CA ILE A 17 -21.65 38.44 1.26
C ILE A 17 -22.25 37.04 1.23
N ARG A 18 -23.58 36.90 1.12
CA ARG A 18 -24.23 35.58 0.99
C ARG A 18 -23.81 34.89 -0.31
N VAL A 19 -23.69 35.65 -1.40
CA VAL A 19 -23.22 35.14 -2.69
C VAL A 19 -21.75 34.74 -2.62
N THR A 20 -20.90 35.54 -1.99
CA THR A 20 -19.49 35.19 -1.77
C THR A 20 -19.35 33.93 -0.94
N VAL A 21 -20.10 33.78 0.16
CA VAL A 21 -20.06 32.58 1.01
C VAL A 21 -20.50 31.34 0.23
N TRP A 22 -21.52 31.44 -0.63
CA TRP A 22 -21.96 30.32 -1.47
C TRP A 22 -20.90 29.93 -2.49
N PHE A 23 -20.26 30.92 -3.13
CA PHE A 23 -19.16 30.69 -4.07
C PHE A 23 -17.94 30.06 -3.38
N THR A 24 -17.55 30.55 -2.20
CA THR A 24 -16.48 29.97 -1.39
C THR A 24 -16.82 28.54 -0.97
N ALA A 25 -18.08 28.24 -0.61
CA ALA A 25 -18.51 26.89 -0.27
C ALA A 25 -18.36 25.92 -1.45
N VAL A 26 -18.74 26.35 -2.66
CA VAL A 26 -18.55 25.56 -3.89
C VAL A 26 -17.07 25.30 -4.16
N ILE A 27 -16.20 26.30 -4.00
CA ILE A 27 -14.75 26.14 -4.18
C ILE A 27 -14.19 25.09 -3.20
N ILE A 28 -14.55 25.17 -1.91
CA ILE A 28 -14.08 24.22 -0.90
C ILE A 28 -14.57 22.80 -1.22
N PHE A 29 -15.82 22.68 -1.68
CA PHE A 29 -16.38 21.39 -2.09
C PHE A 29 -15.61 20.78 -3.26
N LEU A 30 -15.30 21.57 -4.31
CA LEU A 30 -14.49 21.12 -5.44
C LEU A 30 -13.08 20.71 -5.01
N PHE A 31 -12.45 21.49 -4.12
CA PHE A 31 -11.13 21.17 -3.60
C PHE A 31 -11.12 19.86 -2.80
N SER A 32 -12.19 19.59 -2.05
CA SER A 32 -12.35 18.34 -1.30
C SER A 32 -12.46 17.12 -2.21
N ILE A 33 -13.15 17.24 -3.36
CA ILE A 33 -13.23 16.16 -4.35
C ILE A 33 -11.85 15.85 -4.94
N VAL A 34 -11.09 16.88 -5.31
CA VAL A 34 -9.73 16.71 -5.86
C VAL A 34 -8.82 16.06 -4.81
N LEU A 35 -8.86 16.53 -3.56
CA LEU A 35 -8.05 15.98 -2.47
C LEU A 35 -8.42 14.51 -2.17
N SER A 36 -9.71 14.19 -2.18
CA SER A 36 -10.18 12.80 -2.02
C SER A 36 -9.73 11.89 -3.17
N SER A 37 -9.63 12.43 -4.39
CA SER A 37 -9.15 11.67 -5.54
C SER A 37 -7.68 11.28 -5.41
N VAL A 38 -6.83 12.13 -4.81
CA VAL A 38 -5.40 11.82 -4.60
C VAL A 38 -5.24 10.63 -3.64
N ILE A 39 -6.04 10.59 -2.57
CA ILE A 39 -6.00 9.50 -1.58
C ILE A 39 -6.44 8.15 -2.21
N LEU A 40 -7.46 8.17 -3.09
CA LEU A 40 -7.93 6.96 -3.77
C LEU A 40 -6.94 6.41 -4.81
N LEU A 41 -6.07 7.25 -5.36
CA LEU A 41 -5.04 6.83 -6.31
C LEU A 41 -3.85 6.15 -5.61
N GLU A 42 -3.55 6.53 -4.37
CA GLU A 42 -2.47 5.92 -3.57
C GLU A 42 -2.71 4.41 -3.39
N ASP A 43 -3.93 4.01 -3.06
CA ASP A 43 -4.29 2.60 -2.84
C ASP A 43 -4.29 1.73 -4.12
N ARG A 44 -4.47 2.30 -5.31
CA ARG A 44 -4.50 1.55 -6.58
C ARG A 44 -3.21 1.64 -7.38
N TYR A 45 -2.54 2.79 -7.37
CA TYR A 45 -1.34 3.02 -8.16
C TYR A 45 -0.09 2.45 -7.48
N ILE A 46 0.04 2.60 -6.16
CA ILE A 46 1.15 1.99 -5.41
C ILE A 46 1.04 0.46 -5.43
N ASN A 47 -0.17 -0.09 -5.37
CA ASN A 47 -0.34 -1.54 -5.40
C ASN A 47 0.09 -2.12 -6.76
N ASN A 48 -0.34 -1.57 -7.90
CA ASN A 48 -0.03 -2.20 -9.20
C ASN A 48 1.46 -2.15 -9.57
N THR A 49 2.13 -0.99 -9.43
CA THR A 49 3.55 -0.87 -9.75
C THR A 49 4.43 -1.69 -8.80
N SER A 50 4.17 -1.61 -7.49
CA SER A 50 4.94 -2.41 -6.54
C SER A 50 4.67 -3.90 -6.69
N THR A 51 3.48 -4.33 -7.13
CA THR A 51 3.24 -5.75 -7.44
C THR A 51 3.90 -6.21 -8.74
N GLU A 52 3.96 -5.38 -9.77
CA GLU A 52 4.67 -5.70 -11.02
C GLU A 52 6.18 -5.78 -10.79
N GLU A 53 6.74 -4.87 -9.99
CA GLU A 53 8.14 -4.91 -9.56
C GLU A 53 8.43 -6.13 -8.69
N LEU A 54 7.54 -6.47 -7.73
CA LEU A 54 7.70 -7.68 -6.91
C LEU A 54 7.69 -8.95 -7.75
N VAL A 55 6.71 -9.07 -8.66
CA VAL A 55 6.56 -10.24 -9.53
C VAL A 55 7.75 -10.36 -10.46
N SER A 56 8.18 -9.25 -11.08
CA SER A 56 9.35 -9.25 -11.97
C SER A 56 10.64 -9.61 -11.25
N ALA A 57 10.83 -9.14 -10.02
CA ALA A 57 12.04 -9.43 -9.26
C ALA A 57 12.08 -10.90 -8.76
N VAL A 58 10.92 -11.46 -8.39
CA VAL A 58 10.80 -12.88 -8.07
C VAL A 58 10.99 -13.76 -9.32
N GLU A 59 10.49 -13.33 -10.48
CA GLU A 59 10.67 -14.04 -11.76
C GLU A 59 12.14 -14.02 -12.20
N LYS A 60 12.87 -12.92 -12.03
CA LYS A 60 14.32 -12.86 -12.29
C LYS A 60 15.12 -13.81 -11.41
N ILE A 61 14.83 -13.86 -10.11
CA ILE A 61 15.47 -14.83 -9.18
C ILE A 61 15.11 -16.28 -9.55
N TYR A 62 13.93 -16.50 -10.13
CA TYR A 62 13.53 -17.80 -10.65
C TYR A 62 14.32 -18.19 -11.91
N GLU A 63 14.59 -17.23 -12.81
CA GLU A 63 15.37 -17.46 -14.03
C GLU A 63 16.88 -17.60 -13.77
N ASP A 64 17.44 -16.80 -12.87
CA ASP A 64 18.86 -16.83 -12.49
C ASP A 64 19.04 -16.94 -10.95
N PRO A 65 19.23 -18.15 -10.43
CA PRO A 65 19.44 -18.38 -8.99
C PRO A 65 20.70 -17.73 -8.41
N ASP A 66 21.65 -17.33 -9.25
CA ASP A 66 22.92 -16.71 -8.84
C ASP A 66 22.77 -15.18 -8.61
N GLU A 67 21.69 -14.55 -9.09
CA GLU A 67 21.32 -13.16 -8.80
C GLU A 67 20.51 -12.99 -7.48
N PHE A 68 20.44 -14.04 -6.64
CA PHE A 68 19.76 -13.95 -5.35
C PHE A 68 20.45 -12.94 -4.43
N GLU A 69 19.80 -11.79 -4.23
CA GLU A 69 20.18 -10.80 -3.23
C GLU A 69 19.23 -10.87 -2.03
N ASN A 70 19.73 -10.68 -0.80
CA ASN A 70 18.88 -10.70 0.39
C ASN A 70 17.93 -9.49 0.47
N PHE A 71 18.24 -8.40 -0.24
CA PHE A 71 17.48 -7.16 -0.32
C PHE A 71 17.80 -6.44 -1.61
N ASN A 72 16.80 -6.15 -2.43
CA ASN A 72 16.94 -5.39 -3.66
C ASN A 72 15.73 -4.47 -3.83
N ASP A 73 15.97 -3.20 -4.12
CA ASP A 73 14.96 -2.16 -4.40
C ASP A 73 13.74 -2.13 -3.46
N GLY A 74 13.97 -2.25 -2.14
CA GLY A 74 12.89 -2.23 -1.14
C GLY A 74 12.21 -3.58 -0.89
N ILE A 75 12.55 -4.61 -1.66
CA ILE A 75 12.03 -5.97 -1.53
C ILE A 75 13.00 -6.82 -0.71
N TYR A 76 12.45 -7.55 0.26
CA TYR A 76 13.20 -8.49 1.10
C TYR A 76 12.97 -9.91 0.62
N TYR A 77 14.04 -10.63 0.32
CA TYR A 77 13.96 -12.02 -0.12
C TYR A 77 14.28 -12.96 1.03
N ILE A 78 13.48 -14.02 1.17
CA ILE A 78 13.68 -15.09 2.15
C ILE A 78 13.60 -16.42 1.41
N LYS A 79 14.64 -17.23 1.55
CA LYS A 79 14.76 -18.55 0.95
C LYS A 79 14.58 -19.61 2.04
N TYR A 80 13.64 -20.51 1.81
CA TYR A 80 13.33 -21.62 2.71
C TYR A 80 13.79 -22.96 2.11
N ASN A 81 14.15 -23.92 2.97
CA ASN A 81 14.35 -25.31 2.55
C ASN A 81 13.03 -26.09 2.50
N GLU A 82 13.09 -27.39 2.15
CA GLU A 82 11.91 -28.27 2.10
C GLU A 82 11.22 -28.45 3.47
N ASN A 83 11.89 -28.14 4.58
CA ASN A 83 11.37 -28.18 5.95
C ASN A 83 10.88 -26.82 6.46
N ASN A 84 10.75 -25.81 5.57
CA ASN A 84 10.36 -24.44 5.91
C ASN A 84 11.35 -23.70 6.83
N GLU A 85 12.60 -24.17 6.93
CA GLU A 85 13.67 -23.47 7.65
C GLU A 85 14.34 -22.46 6.72
N ILE A 86 14.66 -21.28 7.25
CA ILE A 86 15.31 -20.22 6.49
C ILE A 86 16.76 -20.59 6.21
N ILE A 87 17.12 -20.69 4.93
CA ILE A 87 18.48 -21.03 4.48
C ILE A 87 19.25 -19.82 3.96
N ALA A 88 18.56 -18.77 3.52
CA ALA A 88 19.15 -17.50 3.10
C ALA A 88 18.08 -16.39 3.12
N GLY A 89 18.50 -15.12 3.13
CA GLY A 89 17.59 -13.98 3.07
C GLY A 89 17.72 -13.01 4.23
N LYS A 90 16.97 -11.90 4.14
CA LYS A 90 16.86 -10.90 5.20
C LYS A 90 15.39 -10.68 5.53
N ILE A 91 15.06 -10.75 6.82
CA ILE A 91 13.69 -10.57 7.29
C ILE A 91 13.46 -9.07 7.55
N PRO A 92 12.38 -8.47 7.04
CA PRO A 92 12.02 -7.10 7.38
C PRO A 92 11.81 -6.96 8.89
N LYS A 93 12.19 -5.81 9.46
CA LYS A 93 11.95 -5.52 10.87
C LYS A 93 10.43 -5.50 11.14
N ASP A 94 10.00 -6.24 12.16
CA ASP A 94 8.60 -6.38 12.59
C ASP A 94 7.70 -7.22 11.66
N PHE A 95 8.29 -7.99 10.72
CA PHE A 95 7.55 -8.98 9.94
C PHE A 95 7.37 -10.28 10.73
N ASP A 96 6.14 -10.81 10.74
CA ASP A 96 5.81 -12.06 11.42
C ASP A 96 6.08 -13.27 10.51
N LEU A 97 7.07 -14.08 10.87
CA LEU A 97 7.41 -15.31 10.15
C LEU A 97 6.50 -16.49 10.46
N THR A 98 5.61 -16.35 11.44
CA THR A 98 4.63 -17.41 11.78
C THR A 98 3.39 -17.37 10.88
N LEU A 99 3.31 -16.39 9.97
CA LEU A 99 2.27 -16.31 8.96
C LEU A 99 2.24 -17.57 8.10
N ALA A 100 1.03 -18.02 7.77
CA ALA A 100 0.85 -19.18 6.90
C ALA A 100 1.35 -18.86 5.49
N PHE A 101 2.17 -19.76 4.95
CA PHE A 101 2.63 -19.69 3.56
C PHE A 101 1.43 -19.73 2.62
N SER A 102 1.42 -18.83 1.65
CA SER A 102 0.39 -18.75 0.63
C SER A 102 1.02 -18.70 -0.75
N ILE A 103 1.01 -19.86 -1.41
CA ILE A 103 1.71 -20.07 -2.67
C ILE A 103 0.90 -19.46 -3.80
N GLU A 104 1.56 -18.69 -4.66
CA GLU A 104 0.99 -18.08 -5.87
C GLU A 104 -0.07 -16.98 -5.64
N ASP A 105 -0.32 -16.56 -4.40
CA ASP A 105 -1.23 -15.47 -4.05
C ASP A 105 -0.53 -14.36 -3.24
N ILE A 106 -0.78 -13.10 -3.61
CA ILE A 106 -0.24 -11.94 -2.89
C ILE A 106 -1.04 -11.72 -1.62
N ASN A 107 -0.34 -11.73 -0.48
CA ASN A 107 -0.95 -11.52 0.83
C ASN A 107 -0.51 -10.20 1.45
N THR A 108 -1.37 -9.67 2.33
CA THR A 108 -1.12 -8.43 3.05
C THR A 108 -1.13 -8.68 4.55
N TYR A 109 -0.07 -8.28 5.23
CA TYR A 109 0.02 -8.24 6.69
C TYR A 109 0.11 -6.79 7.15
N GLN A 110 -0.73 -6.39 8.12
CA GLN A 110 -0.73 -5.04 8.67
C GLN A 110 -0.46 -5.08 10.17
N ILE A 111 0.53 -4.29 10.60
CA ILE A 111 0.84 -4.08 12.02
C ILE A 111 1.07 -2.60 12.29
N GLU A 112 0.32 -2.04 13.22
CA GLU A 112 0.33 -0.61 13.57
C GLU A 112 0.18 0.29 12.33
N ASN A 113 1.25 1.01 11.95
CA ASN A 113 1.33 1.91 10.80
C ASN A 113 2.10 1.30 9.60
N LYS A 114 2.33 -0.02 9.60
CA LYS A 114 3.09 -0.73 8.56
C LYS A 114 2.19 -1.73 7.84
N LYS A 115 2.26 -1.70 6.51
CA LYS A 115 1.62 -2.68 5.62
C LYS A 115 2.73 -3.43 4.88
N PHE A 116 2.78 -4.74 5.06
CA PHE A 116 3.67 -5.65 4.36
C PHE A 116 2.88 -6.37 3.28
N LEU A 117 3.41 -6.38 2.05
CA LEU A 117 2.98 -7.26 0.98
C LEU A 117 3.99 -8.40 0.89
N TYR A 118 3.51 -9.64 0.85
CA TYR A 118 4.36 -10.80 0.70
C TYR A 118 3.76 -11.80 -0.30
N TYR A 119 4.64 -12.52 -0.98
CA TYR A 119 4.30 -13.48 -2.01
C TYR A 119 5.23 -14.68 -1.86
N ASP A 120 4.65 -15.86 -1.71
CA ASP A 120 5.41 -17.10 -1.60
C ASP A 120 5.34 -17.87 -2.91
N THR A 121 6.47 -18.38 -3.37
CA THR A 121 6.53 -19.32 -4.48
C THR A 121 7.37 -20.52 -4.12
N ARG A 122 7.00 -21.68 -4.68
CA ARG A 122 7.84 -22.88 -4.57
C ARG A 122 8.74 -22.94 -5.79
N PHE A 123 10.04 -23.16 -5.57
CA PHE A 123 10.91 -23.54 -6.67
C PHE A 123 10.32 -24.77 -7.36
N LYS A 124 10.03 -24.65 -8.66
CA LYS A 124 9.62 -25.78 -9.47
C LYS A 124 10.78 -26.76 -9.44
N LYS A 125 10.59 -27.89 -8.78
CA LYS A 125 11.58 -28.98 -8.74
C LYS A 125 11.86 -29.37 -10.19
N TYR A 126 12.94 -28.88 -10.77
CA TYR A 126 13.43 -29.41 -12.04
C TYR A 126 13.67 -30.89 -11.76
N ARG A 127 12.82 -31.73 -12.34
CA ARG A 127 12.96 -33.18 -12.34
C ARG A 127 14.31 -33.43 -13.02
N ARG A 128 15.37 -33.58 -12.23
CA ARG A 128 16.58 -34.25 -12.67
C ARG A 128 16.13 -35.66 -13.04
N LEU A 129 16.06 -35.89 -14.35
CA LEU A 129 15.95 -37.21 -14.93
C LEU A 129 17.34 -37.83 -14.76
N ASP A 130 17.51 -38.56 -13.67
CA ASP A 130 18.61 -39.50 -13.47
C ASP A 130 18.14 -40.89 -13.90
#